data_AF-A0A815M3A0-F1
#
_entry.id   AF-A0A815M3A0-F1
#
_cell.length_a   1.000
_cell.length_b   1.000
_cell.length_c   1.000
_cell.angle_alpha   90.00
_cell.angle_beta   90.00
_cell.angle_gamma   90.00
#
_symmetry.space_group_name_H-M   'P 1'
#
loop_
_entity.id
_entity.type
_entity.pdbx_description
1 polymer ?
#
loop_
_entity_poly.entity_id
_entity_poly.type
_entity_poly.pdbx_seq_one_letter_code
_entity_poly.pdbx_strand_id
1 'polypeptide(L)'
;MSDIEKLCLNIENRPDNNSIGHLTYLLNTNENIDHDNILNQCGKYLSGINLDEFFELIIKKNQINLIEKYLKNVEDISEKQLIQSLNITFDYLLLILTKPYDYWSLTNAMKLYFNSSKSVELGEQLLSYLIHFQQPISSIIDWLCALIDAHFSSFVLAKWNKIPLIEKFVQNRLNTFDLLQGLNTIKKATTTTTTTTATTITNKKTPDNLYILQRIHFK
;
A
#
# COMPACT_ATOMS: atom_id res chain seq x y z
N MET A 1 3.73 26.19 30.93
CA MET A 1 4.45 25.25 30.07
C MET A 1 4.50 23.90 30.75
N SER A 2 3.88 22.87 30.17
CA SER A 2 3.86 21.51 30.70
C SER A 2 5.24 20.84 30.62
N ASP A 3 5.47 19.77 31.39
CA ASP A 3 6.74 19.04 31.33
C ASP A 3 6.96 18.37 29.97
N ILE A 4 5.88 18.02 29.27
CA ILE A 4 5.92 17.51 27.89
C ILE A 4 6.29 18.62 26.91
N GLU A 5 5.75 19.83 27.04
CA GLU A 5 6.14 20.96 26.19
C GLU A 5 7.61 21.32 26.36
N LYS A 6 8.13 21.26 27.61
CA LYS A 6 9.58 21.41 27.87
C LYS A 6 10.39 20.31 27.19
N LEU A 7 9.92 19.06 27.25
CA LEU A 7 10.58 17.93 26.58
C LEU A 7 10.59 18.12 25.06
N CYS A 8 9.47 18.49 24.46
CA CYS A 8 9.37 18.76 23.03
C CYS A 8 10.30 19.90 22.59
N LEU A 9 10.31 21.01 23.34
CA LEU A 9 11.23 22.12 23.09
C LEU A 9 12.70 21.71 23.23
N ASN A 10 13.03 20.85 24.19
CA ASN A 10 14.39 20.33 24.34
C ASN A 10 14.80 19.48 23.14
N ILE A 11 13.94 18.56 22.68
CA ILE A 11 14.17 17.73 21.49
C ILE A 11 14.32 18.61 20.26
N GLU A 12 13.49 19.63 20.10
CA GLU A 12 13.57 20.54 18.95
C GLU A 12 14.90 21.31 18.90
N ASN A 13 15.39 21.78 20.05
CA ASN A 13 16.63 22.54 20.15
C ASN A 13 17.89 21.64 20.11
N ARG A 14 17.80 20.42 20.65
CA ARG A 14 18.91 19.47 20.73
C ARG A 14 18.37 18.03 20.74
N PRO A 15 18.16 17.42 19.57
CA PRO A 15 17.61 16.06 19.50
C PRO A 15 18.64 15.06 20.05
N ASP A 16 18.21 14.27 21.03
CA ASP A 16 18.98 13.17 21.60
C ASP A 16 18.10 11.95 21.82
N ASN A 17 18.69 10.75 21.69
CA ASN A 17 17.95 9.49 21.72
C ASN A 17 17.25 9.23 23.07
N ASN A 18 17.75 9.78 24.18
CA ASN A 18 17.13 9.58 25.49
C ASN A 18 15.85 10.41 25.62
N SER A 19 15.91 11.68 25.23
CA SER A 19 14.74 12.57 25.23
C SER A 19 13.67 12.06 24.27
N ILE A 20 14.08 11.65 23.06
CA ILE A 20 13.18 11.08 22.06
C ILE A 20 12.58 9.77 22.58
N GLY A 21 13.38 8.85 23.13
CA GLY A 21 12.89 7.59 23.70
C GLY A 21 11.93 7.79 24.86
N HIS A 22 12.15 8.80 25.70
CA HIS A 22 11.22 9.17 26.76
C HIS A 22 9.89 9.71 26.20
N LEU A 23 9.94 10.55 25.15
CA LEU A 23 8.74 11.01 24.46
C LEU A 23 7.95 9.85 23.83
N THR A 24 8.65 8.89 23.20
CA THR A 24 8.05 7.67 22.64
C THR A 24 7.34 6.85 23.72
N TYR A 25 7.98 6.65 24.86
CA TYR A 25 7.38 5.96 26.00
C TYR A 25 6.09 6.66 26.45
N LEU A 26 6.10 8.00 26.55
CA LEU A 26 4.92 8.77 26.92
C LEU A 26 3.79 8.65 25.88
N LEU A 27 4.12 8.71 24.58
CA LEU A 27 3.16 8.56 23.48
C LEU A 27 2.49 7.18 23.47
N ASN A 28 3.25 6.12 23.73
CA ASN A 28 2.72 4.75 23.72
C ASN A 28 1.91 4.41 24.98
N THR A 29 2.19 5.05 26.13
CA THR A 29 1.59 4.67 27.43
C THR A 29 0.56 5.64 27.98
N ASN A 30 0.62 6.93 27.62
CA ASN A 30 -0.21 7.95 28.27
C ASN A 30 -1.29 8.48 27.34
N GLU A 31 -2.53 8.08 27.62
CA GLU A 31 -3.69 8.48 26.83
C GLU A 31 -4.08 9.97 26.96
N ASN A 32 -3.62 10.65 28.01
CA ASN A 32 -4.09 11.99 28.42
C ASN A 32 -3.06 13.10 28.14
N ILE A 33 -2.32 12.97 27.05
CA ILE A 33 -1.36 13.97 26.59
C ILE A 33 -1.86 14.69 25.34
N ASP A 34 -1.31 15.88 25.08
CA ASP A 34 -1.62 16.66 23.89
C ASP A 34 -0.88 16.11 22.67
N HIS A 35 -1.37 14.98 22.15
CA HIS A 35 -0.82 14.30 20.98
C HIS A 35 -0.74 15.20 19.75
N ASP A 36 -1.66 16.16 19.62
CA ASP A 36 -1.68 17.09 18.51
C ASP A 36 -0.45 18.00 18.54
N ASN A 37 -0.24 18.69 19.65
CA ASN A 37 0.91 19.58 19.81
C ASN A 37 2.24 18.80 19.70
N ILE A 38 2.30 17.59 20.29
CA ILE A 38 3.49 16.73 20.22
C ILE A 38 3.81 16.36 18.76
N LEU A 39 2.81 15.93 17.97
CA LEU A 39 3.03 15.55 16.57
C LEU A 39 3.51 16.74 15.73
N ASN A 40 2.97 17.95 15.95
CA ASN A 40 3.37 19.13 15.19
C ASN A 40 4.79 19.59 15.55
N GLN A 41 5.18 19.53 16.82
CA GLN A 41 6.50 19.99 17.26
C GLN A 41 7.59 18.95 17.05
N CYS A 42 7.29 17.68 17.32
CA CYS A 42 8.29 16.62 17.43
C CYS A 42 8.13 15.47 16.44
N GLY A 43 7.05 15.41 15.64
CA GLY A 43 6.77 14.28 14.76
C GLY A 43 7.94 13.87 13.85
N LYS A 44 8.67 14.85 13.31
CA LYS A 44 9.83 14.61 12.43
C LYS A 44 10.99 13.87 13.11
N TYR A 45 11.09 13.97 14.43
CA TYR A 45 12.13 13.29 15.22
C TYR A 45 11.75 11.87 15.62
N LEU A 46 10.51 11.45 15.32
CA LEU A 46 10.02 10.12 15.62
C LEU A 46 10.20 9.13 14.45
N SER A 47 10.88 9.56 13.39
CA SER A 47 11.19 8.69 12.24
C SER A 47 12.07 7.52 12.66
N GLY A 48 11.73 6.31 12.24
CA GLY A 48 12.44 5.08 12.56
C GLY A 48 12.14 4.54 13.96
N ILE A 49 11.16 5.11 14.66
CA ILE A 49 10.77 4.71 16.02
C ILE A 49 9.47 3.91 15.98
N ASN A 50 9.39 2.88 16.84
CA ASN A 50 8.17 2.10 16.99
C ASN A 50 7.07 2.90 17.72
N LEU A 51 6.08 3.34 16.95
CA LEU A 51 4.89 4.05 17.41
C LEU A 51 3.60 3.22 17.20
N ASP A 52 3.70 1.89 17.11
CA ASP A 52 2.53 1.04 16.83
C ASP A 52 1.43 1.18 17.89
N GLU A 53 1.79 1.22 19.17
CA GLU A 53 0.81 1.37 20.27
C GLU A 53 0.11 2.73 20.24
N PHE A 54 0.89 3.80 20.03
CA PHE A 54 0.33 5.14 19.84
C PHE A 54 -0.59 5.21 18.62
N PHE A 55 -0.19 4.61 17.50
CA PHE A 55 -1.01 4.61 16.29
C PHE A 55 -2.31 3.80 16.49
N GLU A 56 -2.23 2.64 17.15
CA GLU A 56 -3.41 1.85 17.52
C GLU A 56 -4.36 2.62 18.45
N LEU A 57 -3.82 3.45 19.35
CA LEU A 57 -4.61 4.34 20.18
C LEU A 57 -5.34 5.42 19.37
N ILE A 58 -4.66 6.05 18.39
CA ILE A 58 -5.28 7.02 17.46
C ILE A 58 -6.46 6.36 16.72
N ILE A 59 -6.24 5.15 16.19
CA ILE A 59 -7.24 4.39 15.43
C ILE A 59 -8.42 4.01 16.33
N LYS A 60 -8.17 3.50 17.53
CA LYS A 60 -9.22 3.09 18.48
C LYS A 60 -10.12 4.25 18.90
N LYS A 61 -9.55 5.45 19.03
CA LYS A 61 -10.30 6.67 19.37
C LYS A 61 -10.94 7.34 18.15
N ASN A 62 -10.73 6.78 16.95
CA ASN A 62 -11.21 7.31 15.67
C ASN A 62 -10.85 8.80 15.48
N GLN A 63 -9.64 9.18 15.87
CA GLN A 63 -9.18 10.58 15.83
C GLN A 63 -8.60 10.90 14.44
N ILE A 64 -9.49 11.07 13.45
CA ILE A 64 -9.14 11.32 12.04
C ILE A 64 -8.11 12.46 11.89
N ASN A 65 -8.31 13.56 12.61
CA ASN A 65 -7.39 14.71 12.58
C ASN A 65 -5.97 14.37 13.07
N LEU A 66 -5.82 13.42 14.00
CA LEU A 66 -4.51 12.97 14.46
C LEU A 66 -3.86 12.02 13.46
N ILE A 67 -4.63 11.21 12.72
CA ILE A 67 -4.11 10.40 11.62
C ILE A 67 -3.47 11.31 10.57
N GLU A 68 -4.13 12.39 10.18
CA GLU A 68 -3.57 13.35 9.23
C GLU A 68 -2.24 13.94 9.72
N LYS A 69 -2.20 14.37 10.98
CA LYS A 69 -1.00 14.97 11.58
C LYS A 69 0.13 13.96 11.72
N TYR A 70 -0.20 12.71 12.06
CA TYR A 70 0.75 11.62 12.10
C TYR A 70 1.33 11.38 10.70
N LEU A 71 0.47 11.23 9.69
CA LEU A 71 0.87 11.03 8.30
C LEU A 71 1.69 12.22 7.75
N LYS A 72 1.43 13.46 8.17
CA LYS A 72 2.19 14.62 7.71
C LYS A 72 3.55 14.75 8.38
N ASN A 73 3.61 14.53 9.69
CA ASN A 73 4.78 14.90 10.48
C ASN A 73 5.75 13.73 10.73
N VAL A 74 5.30 12.47 10.63
CA VAL A 74 6.17 11.29 10.75
C VAL A 74 6.57 10.82 9.35
N GLU A 75 7.86 10.69 9.09
CA GLU A 75 8.37 10.27 7.78
C GLU A 75 8.30 8.75 7.60
N ASP A 76 8.92 7.99 8.50
CA ASP A 76 8.93 6.53 8.48
C ASP A 76 7.63 5.97 9.08
N ILE A 77 6.69 5.62 8.20
CA ILE A 77 5.40 5.04 8.57
C ILE A 77 5.34 3.63 7.99
N SER A 78 5.01 2.65 8.82
CA SER A 78 4.93 1.26 8.37
C SER A 78 3.72 1.03 7.47
N GLU A 79 3.79 0.08 6.54
CA GLU A 79 2.67 -0.23 5.64
C GLU A 79 1.44 -0.70 6.41
N LYS A 80 1.64 -1.37 7.57
CA LYS A 80 0.54 -1.66 8.52
C LYS A 80 -0.22 -0.38 8.88
N GLN A 81 0.49 0.67 9.31
CA GLN A 81 -0.10 1.95 9.73
C GLN A 81 -0.76 2.68 8.53
N LEU A 82 -0.15 2.63 7.34
CA LEU A 82 -0.75 3.19 6.12
C LEU A 82 -2.09 2.50 5.79
N ILE A 83 -2.13 1.17 5.80
CA ILE A 83 -3.34 0.40 5.52
C ILE A 83 -4.41 0.59 6.61
N GLN A 84 -4.01 0.66 7.88
CA GLN A 84 -4.93 0.94 8.98
C GLN A 84 -5.53 2.36 8.87
N SER A 85 -4.77 3.35 8.38
CA SER A 85 -5.30 4.69 8.09
C SER A 85 -6.44 4.64 7.07
N LEU A 86 -6.25 3.86 5.99
CA LEU A 86 -7.23 3.72 4.91
C LEU A 86 -8.50 2.96 5.32
N ASN A 87 -8.42 2.09 6.34
CA ASN A 87 -9.62 1.48 6.91
C ASN A 87 -10.55 2.51 7.57
N ILE A 88 -10.00 3.64 8.03
CA ILE A 88 -10.75 4.73 8.68
C ILE A 88 -11.30 5.71 7.64
N THR A 89 -10.45 6.28 6.80
CA THR A 89 -10.85 7.27 5.78
C THR A 89 -9.95 7.25 4.55
N PHE A 90 -10.49 7.68 3.40
CA PHE A 90 -9.75 7.93 2.17
C PHE A 90 -9.39 9.41 1.95
N ASP A 91 -9.76 10.30 2.86
CA ASP A 91 -9.51 11.76 2.74
C ASP A 91 -8.01 12.09 2.56
N TYR A 92 -7.14 11.22 3.07
CA TYR A 92 -5.69 11.37 3.03
C TYR A 92 -5.01 10.42 2.04
N LEU A 93 -5.77 9.80 1.12
CA LEU A 93 -5.23 8.83 0.17
C LEU A 93 -4.08 9.40 -0.65
N LEU A 94 -4.18 10.65 -1.13
CA LEU A 94 -3.09 11.30 -1.86
C LEU A 94 -1.82 11.47 -1.00
N LEU A 95 -1.96 11.78 0.29
CA LEU A 95 -0.83 11.89 1.21
C LEU A 95 -0.21 10.52 1.49
N ILE A 96 -1.02 9.48 1.59
CA ILE A 96 -0.54 8.10 1.79
C ILE A 96 0.23 7.61 0.56
N LEU A 97 -0.24 7.94 -0.64
CA LEU A 97 0.39 7.57 -1.91
C LEU A 97 1.75 8.23 -2.15
N THR A 98 2.11 9.28 -1.41
CA THR A 98 3.44 9.90 -1.48
C THR A 98 4.43 9.33 -0.47
N LYS A 99 3.98 8.47 0.45
CA LYS A 99 4.87 7.85 1.44
C LYS A 99 5.76 6.78 0.81
N PRO A 100 7.00 6.62 1.30
CA PRO A 100 7.82 5.49 0.91
C PRO A 100 7.18 4.18 1.39
N TYR A 101 7.32 3.11 0.60
CA TYR A 101 6.86 1.77 0.97
C TYR A 101 7.68 0.71 0.22
N ASP A 102 7.77 -0.48 0.82
CA ASP A 102 8.17 -1.68 0.12
C ASP A 102 6.93 -2.38 -0.48
N TYR A 103 7.01 -2.79 -1.74
CA TYR A 103 5.89 -3.39 -2.46
C TYR A 103 5.36 -4.68 -1.78
N TRP A 104 6.26 -5.53 -1.30
CA TRP A 104 5.88 -6.81 -0.70
C TRP A 104 5.32 -6.61 0.71
N SER A 105 5.92 -5.70 1.48
CA SER A 105 5.37 -5.27 2.78
C SER A 105 3.98 -4.66 2.62
N LEU A 106 3.76 -3.81 1.61
CA LEU A 106 2.46 -3.24 1.29
C LEU A 106 1.43 -4.30 0.92
N THR A 107 1.80 -5.23 0.04
CA THR A 107 0.93 -6.34 -0.38
C THR A 107 0.53 -7.21 0.81
N ASN A 108 1.49 -7.54 1.68
CA ASN A 108 1.22 -8.30 2.90
C ASN A 108 0.35 -7.52 3.89
N ALA A 109 0.60 -6.22 4.06
CA ALA A 109 -0.21 -5.37 4.93
C ALA A 109 -1.65 -5.26 4.43
N MET A 110 -1.85 -5.10 3.11
CA MET A 110 -3.18 -5.11 2.50
C MET A 110 -3.91 -6.42 2.76
N LYS A 111 -3.21 -7.55 2.58
CA LYS A 111 -3.78 -8.88 2.80
C LYS A 111 -4.19 -9.12 4.26
N LEU A 112 -3.38 -8.66 5.21
CA LEU A 112 -3.57 -8.95 6.65
C LEU A 112 -4.49 -7.95 7.35
N TYR A 113 -4.37 -6.67 7.02
CA TYR A 113 -4.98 -5.59 7.80
C TYR A 113 -6.08 -4.85 7.05
N PHE A 114 -6.22 -5.02 5.73
CA PHE A 114 -7.21 -4.25 4.97
C PHE A 114 -8.58 -4.93 4.94
N ASN A 115 -9.62 -4.17 5.27
CA ASN A 115 -10.98 -4.68 5.24
C ASN A 115 -11.40 -4.94 3.79
N SER A 116 -11.93 -6.13 3.50
CA SER A 116 -12.38 -6.50 2.15
C SER A 116 -13.43 -5.55 1.57
N SER A 117 -14.29 -4.90 2.35
CA SER A 117 -15.21 -3.88 1.81
C SER A 117 -14.46 -2.63 1.36
N LYS A 118 -13.52 -2.15 2.18
CA LYS A 118 -12.66 -0.99 1.89
C LYS A 118 -11.70 -1.25 0.74
N SER A 119 -11.28 -2.50 0.55
CA SER A 119 -10.45 -2.88 -0.60
C SER A 119 -11.12 -2.58 -1.93
N VAL A 120 -12.45 -2.78 -2.02
CA VAL A 120 -13.18 -2.47 -3.25
C VAL A 120 -13.22 -0.97 -3.50
N GLU A 121 -13.57 -0.21 -2.47
CA GLU A 121 -13.62 1.26 -2.50
C GLU A 121 -12.26 1.87 -2.86
N LEU A 122 -11.15 1.34 -2.31
CA LEU A 122 -9.81 1.82 -2.64
C LEU A 122 -9.48 1.61 -4.12
N GLY A 123 -9.80 0.45 -4.69
CA GLY A 123 -9.60 0.22 -6.11
C GLY A 123 -10.36 1.21 -6.98
N GLU A 124 -11.62 1.48 -6.66
CA GLU A 124 -12.44 2.48 -7.36
C GLU A 124 -11.83 3.89 -7.27
N GLN A 125 -11.36 4.30 -6.08
CA GLN A 125 -10.70 5.58 -5.88
C GLN A 125 -9.40 5.68 -6.71
N LEU A 126 -8.53 4.68 -6.63
CA LEU A 126 -7.27 4.65 -7.37
C LEU A 126 -7.50 4.71 -8.90
N LEU A 127 -8.50 4.00 -9.42
CA LEU A 127 -8.86 4.08 -10.83
C LEU A 127 -9.49 5.41 -11.21
N SER A 128 -10.33 5.97 -10.34
CA SER A 128 -10.87 7.30 -10.53
C SER A 128 -9.74 8.33 -10.65
N TYR A 129 -8.70 8.24 -9.82
CA TYR A 129 -7.51 9.08 -9.95
C TYR A 129 -6.77 8.86 -11.27
N LEU A 130 -6.63 7.62 -11.73
CA LEU A 130 -6.02 7.33 -13.04
C LEU A 130 -6.81 7.90 -14.22
N ILE A 131 -8.15 7.97 -14.11
CA ILE A 131 -9.03 8.46 -15.18
C ILE A 131 -9.10 9.99 -15.18
N HIS A 132 -9.16 10.61 -13.99
CA HIS A 132 -9.49 12.03 -13.84
C HIS A 132 -8.27 12.97 -13.71
N PHE A 133 -7.02 12.49 -13.66
CA PHE A 133 -5.84 13.36 -13.48
C PHE A 133 -4.68 13.16 -14.48
N GLN A 134 -3.97 14.29 -14.70
CA GLN A 134 -2.92 14.56 -15.70
C GLN A 134 -1.48 14.18 -15.28
N GLN A 135 -1.28 13.46 -14.16
CA GLN A 135 0.03 12.90 -13.81
C GLN A 135 -0.12 11.47 -13.30
N PRO A 136 0.43 10.46 -13.98
CA PRO A 136 0.54 9.13 -13.42
C PRO A 136 1.54 9.21 -12.26
N ILE A 137 1.06 9.18 -11.03
CA ILE A 137 1.93 8.88 -9.90
C ILE A 137 2.15 7.37 -9.98
N SER A 138 3.39 6.93 -10.22
CA SER A 138 3.74 5.51 -10.27
C SER A 138 3.18 4.74 -9.08
N SER A 139 3.08 5.40 -7.92
CA SER A 139 2.49 4.83 -6.71
C SER A 139 1.02 4.43 -6.84
N ILE A 140 0.19 5.11 -7.64
CA ILE A 140 -1.21 4.70 -7.85
C ILE A 140 -1.26 3.33 -8.55
N ILE A 141 -0.42 3.14 -9.56
CA ILE A 141 -0.35 1.88 -10.31
C ILE A 141 0.21 0.78 -9.41
N ASP A 142 1.27 1.07 -8.67
CA ASP A 142 1.89 0.11 -7.75
C ASP A 142 0.92 -0.32 -6.64
N TRP A 143 0.17 0.62 -6.06
CA TRP A 143 -0.87 0.33 -5.07
C TRP A 143 -2.03 -0.47 -5.63
N LEU A 144 -2.48 -0.18 -6.86
CA LEU A 144 -3.47 -1.01 -7.56
C LEU A 144 -2.96 -2.44 -7.76
N CYS A 145 -1.69 -2.60 -8.13
CA CYS A 145 -1.08 -3.92 -8.32
C CYS A 145 -0.96 -4.68 -7.00
N ALA A 146 -0.45 -4.03 -5.95
CA ALA A 146 -0.36 -4.62 -4.61
C ALA A 146 -1.75 -5.05 -4.09
N LEU A 147 -2.79 -4.26 -4.36
CA LEU A 147 -4.16 -4.54 -3.96
C LEU A 147 -4.75 -5.75 -4.71
N ILE A 148 -4.45 -5.87 -6.02
CA ILE A 148 -4.80 -7.06 -6.80
C ILE A 148 -4.08 -8.29 -6.25
N ASP A 149 -2.76 -8.20 -6.06
CA ASP A 149 -1.93 -9.32 -5.61
C ASP A 149 -2.34 -9.79 -4.21
N ALA A 150 -2.66 -8.86 -3.30
CA ALA A 150 -3.13 -9.16 -1.95
C ALA A 150 -4.47 -9.93 -1.93
N HIS A 151 -5.32 -9.70 -2.94
CA HIS A 151 -6.70 -10.18 -2.97
C HIS A 151 -7.03 -11.08 -4.18
N PHE A 152 -6.02 -11.53 -4.91
CA PHE A 152 -6.14 -12.23 -6.20
C PHE A 152 -7.10 -13.43 -6.16
N SER A 153 -7.14 -14.16 -5.03
CA SER A 153 -7.97 -15.35 -4.83
C SER A 153 -9.26 -15.12 -4.05
N SER A 154 -9.69 -13.87 -3.83
CA SER A 154 -10.73 -13.53 -2.85
C SER A 154 -12.03 -13.02 -3.48
N PHE A 155 -13.08 -12.94 -2.64
CA PHE A 155 -14.37 -12.33 -2.95
C PHE A 155 -14.27 -10.90 -3.51
N VAL A 156 -13.22 -10.17 -3.18
CA VAL A 156 -12.95 -8.82 -3.68
C VAL A 156 -12.80 -8.83 -5.21
N LEU A 157 -12.08 -9.81 -5.76
CA LEU A 157 -11.91 -9.94 -7.20
C LEU A 157 -13.23 -10.23 -7.92
N ALA A 158 -14.12 -11.01 -7.29
CA ALA A 158 -15.45 -11.31 -7.83
C ALA A 158 -16.37 -10.07 -7.88
N LYS A 159 -16.19 -9.11 -6.96
CA LYS A 159 -16.86 -7.80 -7.03
C LYS A 159 -16.23 -6.90 -8.08
N TRP A 160 -14.90 -6.90 -8.17
CA TRP A 160 -14.15 -6.10 -9.15
C TRP A 160 -14.33 -6.51 -10.60
N ASN A 161 -14.48 -7.80 -10.88
CA ASN A 161 -14.81 -8.30 -12.23
C ASN A 161 -16.16 -7.80 -12.75
N LYS A 162 -16.97 -7.13 -11.93
CA LYS A 162 -18.21 -6.46 -12.36
C LYS A 162 -18.00 -4.99 -12.73
N ILE A 163 -16.80 -4.44 -12.52
CA ILE A 163 -16.43 -3.06 -12.84
C ILE A 163 -15.64 -3.10 -14.16
N PRO A 164 -16.22 -2.67 -15.29
CA PRO A 164 -15.63 -2.87 -16.62
C PRO A 164 -14.21 -2.29 -16.79
N LEU A 165 -13.89 -1.23 -16.07
CA LEU A 165 -12.56 -0.59 -16.08
C LEU A 165 -11.50 -1.43 -15.36
N ILE A 166 -11.87 -2.09 -14.25
CA ILE A 166 -10.97 -3.00 -13.52
C ILE A 166 -10.74 -4.25 -14.34
N GLU A 167 -11.81 -4.81 -14.91
CA GLU A 167 -11.74 -5.98 -15.76
C GLU A 167 -10.77 -5.74 -16.93
N LYS A 168 -10.88 -4.59 -17.61
CA LYS A 168 -9.97 -4.23 -18.72
C LYS A 168 -8.52 -4.01 -18.24
N PHE A 169 -8.31 -3.41 -17.07
CA PHE A 169 -6.97 -3.22 -16.50
C PHE A 169 -6.32 -4.55 -16.09
N VAL A 170 -7.07 -5.42 -15.39
CA VAL A 170 -6.64 -6.76 -14.99
C VAL A 170 -6.34 -7.60 -16.22
N GLN A 171 -7.21 -7.61 -17.24
CA GLN A 171 -6.96 -8.32 -18.50
C GLN A 171 -5.70 -7.80 -19.22
N ASN A 172 -5.47 -6.49 -19.25
CA ASN A 172 -4.24 -5.92 -19.82
C ASN A 172 -2.98 -6.33 -19.05
N ARG A 173 -3.03 -6.39 -17.71
CA ARG A 173 -1.91 -6.84 -16.88
C ARG A 173 -1.65 -8.33 -17.03
N LEU A 174 -2.69 -9.15 -17.02
CA LEU A 174 -2.59 -10.60 -17.28
C LEU A 174 -1.99 -10.87 -18.66
N ASN A 175 -2.47 -10.17 -19.70
CA ASN A 175 -1.89 -10.26 -21.05
C ASN A 175 -0.43 -9.82 -21.09
N THR A 176 -0.05 -8.77 -20.36
CA THR A 176 1.35 -8.30 -20.27
C THR A 176 2.24 -9.30 -19.54
N PHE A 177 1.73 -9.91 -18.47
CA PHE A 177 2.42 -10.96 -17.73
C PHE A 177 2.62 -12.22 -18.58
N ASP A 178 1.60 -12.65 -19.32
CA ASP A 178 1.69 -13.76 -20.28
C ASP A 178 2.65 -13.45 -21.42
N LEU A 179 2.70 -12.21 -21.91
CA LEU A 179 3.68 -11.78 -22.92
C LEU A 179 5.11 -11.82 -22.37
N LEU A 180 5.33 -11.41 -21.12
CA LEU A 180 6.64 -11.45 -20.46
C LEU A 180 7.07 -12.89 -20.11
N GLN A 181 6.14 -13.75 -19.70
CA GLN A 181 6.35 -15.19 -19.54
C GLN A 181 6.68 -15.87 -20.87
N GLY A 182 5.94 -15.53 -21.93
CA GLY A 182 6.14 -15.96 -23.31
C GLY A 182 7.50 -15.51 -23.86
N LEU A 183 7.91 -14.27 -23.58
CA LEU A 183 9.23 -13.75 -23.95
C LEU A 183 10.36 -14.43 -23.17
N ASN A 184 10.17 -14.77 -21.89
CA ASN A 184 11.14 -15.51 -21.09
C ASN A 184 11.24 -16.99 -21.49
N THR A 185 10.16 -17.61 -21.94
CA THR A 185 10.19 -18.96 -22.53
C THR A 185 10.80 -18.96 -23.92
N ILE A 186 10.55 -17.94 -24.74
CA ILE A 186 11.23 -17.75 -26.03
C ILE A 186 12.74 -17.57 -25.80
N LYS A 187 13.17 -16.73 -24.84
CA LYS A 187 14.60 -16.56 -24.49
C LYS A 187 15.27 -17.85 -24.00
N LYS A 188 14.56 -18.68 -23.23
CA LYS A 188 15.05 -20.02 -22.81
C LYS A 188 15.06 -21.04 -23.95
N ALA A 189 14.10 -20.96 -24.87
CA ALA A 189 14.09 -21.79 -26.08
C ALA A 189 15.20 -21.38 -27.07
N THR A 190 15.58 -20.10 -27.13
CA THR A 190 16.63 -19.62 -28.05
C THR A 190 18.05 -20.02 -27.64
N THR A 191 18.28 -20.44 -26.39
CA THR A 191 19.61 -20.95 -25.96
C THR A 191 19.79 -22.44 -26.23
N THR A 192 18.74 -23.15 -26.67
CA THR A 192 18.77 -24.60 -26.85
C THR A 192 18.09 -25.02 -28.15
N THR A 193 18.33 -24.35 -29.29
CA THR A 193 18.03 -24.91 -30.62
C THR A 193 18.60 -24.05 -31.75
N THR A 194 19.87 -24.25 -32.08
CA THR A 194 20.36 -24.01 -33.44
C THR A 194 20.21 -25.31 -34.23
N THR A 195 19.00 -25.66 -34.65
CA THR A 195 18.75 -26.27 -35.97
C THR A 195 17.25 -26.38 -36.28
N THR A 196 16.89 -25.70 -37.37
CA THR A 196 15.87 -26.05 -38.38
C THR A 196 14.38 -26.13 -38.04
N THR A 197 13.67 -25.38 -38.90
CA THR A 197 12.36 -25.58 -39.52
C THR A 197 11.11 -25.03 -38.82
N ALA A 198 10.57 -24.02 -39.51
CA ALA A 198 9.31 -23.35 -39.28
C ALA A 198 8.10 -24.29 -39.33
N THR A 199 7.13 -24.06 -38.45
CA THR A 199 5.72 -24.41 -38.69
C THR A 199 4.79 -23.53 -37.85
N THR A 200 4.03 -22.70 -38.56
CA THR A 200 2.58 -22.44 -38.41
C THR A 200 2.00 -22.23 -37.00
N ILE A 201 1.82 -20.96 -36.62
CA ILE A 201 0.97 -20.55 -35.51
C ILE A 201 -0.50 -20.66 -35.97
N THR A 202 -1.17 -21.75 -35.62
CA THR A 202 -2.63 -21.86 -35.73
C THR A 202 -3.29 -21.01 -34.66
N ASN A 203 -4.06 -19.99 -35.08
CA ASN A 203 -5.04 -19.27 -34.26
C ASN A 203 -6.04 -20.25 -33.65
N LYS A 204 -5.81 -20.67 -32.40
CA LYS A 204 -6.84 -21.27 -31.55
C LYS A 204 -7.56 -20.14 -30.82
N LYS A 205 -8.90 -20.14 -30.90
CA LYS A 205 -9.79 -19.32 -30.06
C LYS A 205 -9.27 -19.30 -28.62
N THR A 206 -9.05 -18.10 -28.10
CA THR A 206 -8.70 -17.84 -26.71
C THR A 206 -9.83 -18.38 -25.83
N PRO A 207 -9.61 -19.46 -25.05
CA PRO A 207 -10.57 -19.89 -24.04
C PRO A 207 -10.58 -18.85 -22.93
N ASP A 208 -11.74 -18.57 -22.34
CA ASP A 208 -11.94 -17.58 -21.27
C ASP A 208 -10.83 -17.64 -20.19
N ASN A 209 -9.91 -16.68 -20.26
CA ASN A 209 -8.62 -16.68 -19.54
C ASN A 209 -8.74 -16.55 -18.01
N LEU A 210 -9.93 -16.24 -17.48
CA LEU A 210 -10.15 -16.12 -16.02
C LEU A 210 -10.07 -17.46 -15.28
N TYR A 211 -10.38 -18.60 -15.94
CA TYR A 211 -10.39 -19.91 -15.28
C TYR A 211 -9.04 -20.65 -15.33
N ILE A 212 -8.12 -20.27 -16.22
CA ILE A 212 -6.85 -20.99 -16.40
C ILE A 212 -5.82 -20.60 -15.31
N LEU A 213 -5.87 -19.37 -14.79
CA LEU A 213 -4.97 -18.91 -13.73
C LEU A 213 -5.20 -19.57 -12.36
N GLN A 214 -6.37 -20.15 -12.11
CA GLN A 214 -6.61 -20.94 -10.88
C GLN A 214 -5.73 -22.20 -10.80
N ARG A 215 -5.19 -22.70 -11.92
CA ARG A 215 -4.40 -23.95 -11.95
C ARG A 215 -2.88 -23.76 -11.96
N ILE A 216 -2.37 -22.56 -12.22
CA ILE A 216 -0.91 -22.34 -12.34
C ILE A 216 -0.27 -21.99 -10.97
N HIS A 217 -1.05 -21.50 -10.00
CA HIS A 217 -0.56 -21.21 -8.64
C HIS A 217 -0.80 -22.33 -7.60
N PHE A 218 -1.45 -23.42 -7.98
CA PHE A 218 -1.57 -24.62 -7.14
C PHE A 218 -1.04 -25.84 -7.89
N LYS A 219 0.28 -25.93 -8.01
CA LYS A 219 1.04 -27.17 -8.22
C LYS A 219 2.40 -27.06 -7.57
#